data_AF-A0A847VKR3-F1
#
_entry.id   AF-A0A847VKR3-F1
#
_cell.length_a   1.000
_cell.length_b   1.000
_cell.length_c   1.000
_cell.angle_alpha   90.00
_cell.angle_beta   90.00
_cell.angle_gamma   90.00
#
_symmetry.space_group_name_H-M   'P 1'
#
loop_
_entity.id
_entity.type
_entity.pdbx_description
1 polymer ?
#
loop_
_entity_poly.entity_id
_entity_poly.type
_entity_poly.pdbx_seq_one_letter_code
_entity_poly.pdbx_strand_id
1 'polypeptide(L)'
;MTGVRAQAAEHKAQREALIDEVRAWAAGHADAGEGGDWKAVNRQIHQFAERWRNAGHLSEKQFAELQPRWKEAIHGAALPLETAQKHSTARRQALIQEAEALGAAPQLRIDAVRALQQRWQAEAQAVPLDRKHEQKLWDAFRKPIDEAFNRKSAEREKAQAAMSAHDRAVLEAAKALEAANASGDAQRIRAAMAQLEAATRAQPAPGSEEKPAAAPADSAPEAIEIEATEAPTDAPDAPAEGAAPAPAPKPAKPLVAMRGDDRPGARKAEPAPAGRPGERRPAGRDGRAGDRREGAAGRAGERGARRFDDARGPRRSDEARGPRLGDAAFRAQRDAVEQAQAQLRKLAAQAHGEALTQLLGAWQARQPDQVPGVQELGRGVTPALRNAWTQAIGGGAGAPAAEALLRLEMAAEVPTPAEHLQARRALQLQLLTRRNDPSPAQTWGQDTAAVLAGPHDDATARRLQTALKGLLRK
;
A
#
# COMPACT_ATOMS: atom_id res chain seq x y z
N MET A 1 89.82 0.12 27.15
CA MET A 1 88.67 0.49 28.00
C MET A 1 88.16 1.92 27.81
N THR A 2 88.87 2.82 27.11
CA THR A 2 88.43 4.22 26.89
C THR A 2 87.20 4.35 26.00
N GLY A 3 87.13 3.64 24.87
CA GLY A 3 86.03 3.73 23.90
C GLY A 3 84.62 3.45 24.48
N VAL A 4 84.47 2.41 25.30
CA VAL A 4 83.17 2.06 25.90
C VAL A 4 82.67 3.14 26.86
N ARG A 5 83.57 3.82 27.59
CA ARG A 5 83.21 4.94 28.47
C ARG A 5 82.83 6.19 27.68
N ALA A 6 83.49 6.43 26.54
CA ALA A 6 83.13 7.53 25.64
C ALA A 6 81.74 7.31 25.00
N GLN A 7 81.47 6.10 24.49
CA GLN A 7 80.16 5.73 23.95
C GLN A 7 79.04 5.83 24.99
N ALA A 8 79.27 5.40 26.24
CA ALA A 8 78.30 5.56 27.32
C ALA A 8 78.03 7.04 27.67
N ALA A 9 79.03 7.91 27.57
CA ALA A 9 78.85 9.36 27.75
C ALA A 9 78.06 9.99 26.59
N GLU A 10 78.33 9.57 25.35
CA GLU A 10 77.59 9.99 24.15
C GLU A 10 76.12 9.57 24.21
N HIS A 11 75.82 8.33 24.59
CA HIS A 11 74.46 7.86 24.82
C HIS A 11 73.76 8.58 25.99
N LYS A 12 74.49 9.01 27.02
CA LYS A 12 73.92 9.85 28.10
C LYS A 12 73.50 11.21 27.54
N ALA A 13 74.42 11.89 26.85
CA ALA A 13 74.17 13.21 26.26
C ALA A 13 73.04 13.18 25.22
N GLN A 14 72.98 12.15 24.36
CA GLN A 14 71.91 11.95 23.39
C GLN A 14 70.52 11.83 24.07
N ARG A 15 70.44 11.14 25.21
CA ARG A 15 69.21 10.99 25.98
C ARG A 15 68.82 12.23 26.75
N GLU A 16 69.78 12.99 27.27
CA GLU A 16 69.52 14.29 27.91
C GLU A 16 68.99 15.30 26.88
N ALA A 17 69.64 15.42 25.71
CA ALA A 17 69.17 16.23 24.60
C ALA A 17 67.76 15.84 24.13
N LEU A 18 67.44 14.54 24.08
CA LEU A 18 66.11 14.05 23.73
C LEU A 18 65.03 14.41 24.78
N ILE A 19 65.38 14.45 26.07
CA ILE A 19 64.47 14.90 27.14
C ILE A 19 64.15 16.39 26.97
N ASP A 20 65.16 17.20 26.70
CA ASP A 20 64.99 18.65 26.55
C ASP A 20 64.27 19.01 25.24
N GLU A 21 64.52 18.26 24.15
CA GLU A 21 63.74 18.35 22.89
C GLU A 21 62.26 18.03 23.10
N VAL A 22 61.93 16.97 23.85
CA VAL A 22 60.53 16.63 24.19
C VAL A 22 59.88 17.73 25.02
N ARG A 23 60.59 18.31 25.99
CA ARG A 23 60.08 19.41 26.82
C ARG A 23 59.84 20.69 26.02
N ALA A 24 60.76 21.06 25.14
CA ALA A 24 60.61 22.21 24.24
C ALA A 24 59.45 22.01 23.25
N TRP A 25 59.33 20.81 22.69
CA TRP A 25 58.22 20.45 21.80
C TRP A 25 56.87 20.50 22.53
N ALA A 26 56.79 19.93 23.74
CA ALA A 26 55.57 19.94 24.56
C ALA A 26 55.12 21.37 24.90
N ALA A 27 56.05 22.26 25.28
CA ALA A 27 55.74 23.66 25.54
C ALA A 27 55.13 24.36 24.30
N GLY A 28 55.62 24.06 23.10
CA GLY A 28 55.06 24.59 21.84
C GLY A 28 53.71 23.99 21.41
N HIS A 29 53.24 22.92 22.06
CA HIS A 29 51.98 22.23 21.73
C HIS A 29 50.96 22.24 22.89
N ALA A 30 51.27 22.93 24.00
CA ALA A 30 50.38 23.04 25.15
C ALA A 30 49.02 23.71 24.79
N ASP A 31 49.07 24.71 23.91
CA ASP A 31 47.90 25.52 23.51
C ASP A 31 47.23 25.05 22.19
N ALA A 32 47.45 23.79 21.77
CA ALA A 32 46.97 23.28 20.47
C ALA A 32 45.44 23.34 20.27
N GLY A 33 44.65 23.50 21.34
CA GLY A 33 43.21 23.75 21.30
C GLY A 33 42.39 22.62 20.69
N GLU A 34 41.07 22.83 20.53
CA GLU A 34 40.17 21.77 20.01
C GLU A 34 40.35 21.45 18.52
N GLY A 35 41.23 22.17 17.82
CA GLY A 35 41.52 22.01 16.38
C GLY A 35 42.91 21.46 16.02
N GLY A 36 43.74 21.08 17.00
CA GLY A 36 45.09 20.57 16.76
C GLY A 36 45.14 19.28 15.94
N ASP A 37 46.21 19.06 15.18
CA ASP A 37 46.46 17.76 14.51
C ASP A 37 46.92 16.71 15.54
N TRP A 38 45.95 16.15 16.24
CA TRP A 38 46.16 15.09 17.24
C TRP A 38 46.81 13.83 16.67
N LYS A 39 46.76 13.61 15.36
CA LYS A 39 47.43 12.48 14.69
C LYS A 39 48.91 12.78 14.47
N ALA A 40 49.28 14.02 14.16
CA ALA A 40 50.68 14.46 14.16
C ALA A 40 51.27 14.44 15.58
N VAL A 41 50.55 14.97 16.57
CA VAL A 41 50.93 14.93 18.01
C VAL A 41 51.18 13.49 18.46
N ASN A 42 50.23 12.57 18.23
CA ASN A 42 50.40 11.16 18.60
C ASN A 42 51.58 10.49 17.88
N ARG A 43 51.77 10.78 16.59
CA ARG A 43 52.91 10.26 15.80
C ARG A 43 54.24 10.74 16.37
N GLN A 44 54.35 12.02 16.73
CA GLN A 44 55.56 12.61 17.26
C GLN A 44 55.93 12.02 18.65
N ILE A 45 54.94 11.84 19.52
CA ILE A 45 55.12 11.15 20.82
C ILE A 45 55.66 9.72 20.61
N HIS A 46 55.12 8.98 19.65
CA HIS A 46 55.63 7.64 19.32
C HIS A 46 57.08 7.67 18.77
N GLN A 47 57.42 8.63 17.91
CA GLN A 47 58.79 8.81 17.40
C GLN A 47 59.78 9.14 18.52
N PHE A 48 59.42 10.02 19.45
CA PHE A 48 60.24 10.29 20.63
C PHE A 48 60.44 9.03 21.48
N ALA A 49 59.40 8.24 21.72
CA ALA A 49 59.49 6.99 22.47
C ALA A 49 60.33 5.90 21.75
N GLU A 50 60.35 5.90 20.42
CA GLU A 50 61.20 5.03 19.61
C GLU A 50 62.67 5.47 19.65
N ARG A 51 62.94 6.76 19.47
CA ARG A 51 64.29 7.35 19.63
C ARG A 51 64.86 7.06 21.02
N TRP A 52 64.05 7.17 22.08
CA TRP A 52 64.46 6.83 23.44
C TRP A 52 64.80 5.33 23.60
N ARG A 53 64.06 4.43 22.96
CA ARG A 53 64.39 2.99 22.97
C ARG A 53 65.70 2.71 22.22
N ASN A 54 65.96 3.43 21.13
CA ASN A 54 67.09 3.19 20.23
C ASN A 54 68.39 3.96 20.62
N ALA A 55 68.35 4.85 21.62
CA ALA A 55 69.48 5.71 22.04
C ALA A 55 70.57 4.98 22.86
N GLY A 56 71.02 3.80 22.41
CA GLY A 56 72.14 3.05 22.96
C GLY A 56 71.99 2.53 24.39
N HIS A 57 73.01 1.82 24.88
CA HIS A 57 73.05 1.25 26.23
C HIS A 57 73.75 2.19 27.22
N LEU A 58 73.32 2.16 28.49
CA LEU A 58 73.82 2.98 29.59
C LEU A 58 73.98 2.15 30.86
N SER A 59 74.83 2.61 31.77
CA SER A 59 74.90 2.00 33.09
C SER A 59 73.58 2.16 33.85
N GLU A 60 73.20 1.14 34.60
CA GLU A 60 71.93 1.09 35.34
C GLU A 60 71.70 2.33 36.22
N LYS A 61 72.75 2.82 36.89
CA LYS A 61 72.70 4.04 37.71
C LYS A 61 72.36 5.29 36.89
N GLN A 62 72.97 5.47 35.71
CA GLN A 62 72.68 6.62 34.84
C GLN A 62 71.30 6.49 34.18
N PHE A 63 70.88 5.28 33.84
CA PHE A 63 69.54 5.04 33.30
C PHE A 63 68.47 5.34 34.36
N ALA A 64 68.66 4.90 35.62
CA ALA A 64 67.75 5.19 36.73
C ALA A 64 67.65 6.68 37.07
N GLU A 65 68.70 7.47 36.83
CA GLU A 65 68.70 8.95 36.95
C GLU A 65 67.86 9.61 35.83
N LEU A 66 68.01 9.17 34.59
CA LEU A 66 67.35 9.78 33.43
C LEU A 66 65.92 9.27 33.19
N GLN A 67 65.60 8.05 33.58
CA GLN A 67 64.29 7.42 33.32
C GLN A 67 63.10 8.19 33.95
N PRO A 68 63.17 8.73 35.19
CA PRO A 68 62.11 9.58 35.74
C PRO A 68 61.93 10.88 34.97
N ARG A 69 63.03 11.58 34.64
CA ARG A 69 63.03 12.83 33.84
C ARG A 69 62.43 12.62 32.45
N TRP A 70 62.75 11.48 31.83
CA TRP A 70 62.14 11.05 30.58
C TRP A 70 60.64 10.78 30.70
N LYS A 71 60.21 10.02 31.73
CA LYS A 71 58.79 9.73 31.97
C LYS A 71 57.97 11.00 32.20
N GLU A 72 58.50 11.94 32.97
CA GLU A 72 57.89 13.26 33.18
C GLU A 72 57.76 14.04 31.87
N ALA A 73 58.84 14.16 31.10
CA ALA A 73 58.83 14.87 29.82
C ALA A 73 57.84 14.27 28.81
N ILE A 74 57.87 12.95 28.61
CA ILE A 74 57.01 12.29 27.60
C ILE A 74 55.54 12.21 28.04
N HIS A 75 55.25 12.15 29.35
CA HIS A 75 53.88 12.27 29.84
C HIS A 75 53.37 13.71 29.71
N GLY A 76 54.17 14.72 30.06
CA GLY A 76 53.84 16.13 29.83
C GLY A 76 53.54 16.44 28.36
N ALA A 77 54.30 15.85 27.44
CA ALA A 77 54.07 15.91 26.00
C ALA A 77 52.77 15.21 25.54
N ALA A 78 52.27 14.22 26.30
CA ALA A 78 51.05 13.47 25.99
C ALA A 78 49.78 14.04 26.65
N LEU A 79 49.90 14.79 27.76
CA LEU A 79 48.77 15.34 28.51
C LEU A 79 47.73 16.11 27.66
N PRO A 80 48.09 16.95 26.66
CA PRO A 80 47.10 17.61 25.81
C PRO A 80 46.29 16.62 24.99
N LEU A 81 46.94 15.60 24.43
CA LEU A 81 46.29 14.53 23.65
C LEU A 81 45.38 13.68 24.54
N GLU A 82 45.84 13.26 25.73
CA GLU A 82 45.02 12.51 26.69
C GLU A 82 43.77 13.31 27.12
N THR A 83 43.90 14.63 27.26
CA THR A 83 42.78 15.53 27.59
C THR A 83 41.79 15.65 26.43
N ALA A 84 42.28 15.84 25.21
CA ALA A 84 41.45 15.84 24.01
C ALA A 84 40.72 14.50 23.79
N GLN A 85 41.38 13.38 24.06
CA GLN A 85 40.77 12.04 24.03
C GLN A 85 39.63 11.89 25.05
N LYS A 86 39.82 12.36 26.29
CA LYS A 86 38.76 12.37 27.32
C LYS A 86 37.55 13.20 26.88
N HIS A 87 37.77 14.40 26.34
CA HIS A 87 36.69 15.25 25.84
C HIS A 87 35.97 14.65 24.61
N SER A 88 36.70 14.09 23.65
CA SER A 88 36.13 13.36 22.50
C SER A 88 35.28 12.17 22.96
N THR A 89 35.74 11.38 23.92
CA THR A 89 34.95 10.25 24.46
C THR A 89 33.66 10.74 25.12
N ALA A 90 33.70 11.83 25.90
CA ALA A 90 32.48 12.42 26.47
C ALA A 90 31.51 12.94 25.40
N ARG A 91 32.01 13.61 24.34
CA ARG A 91 31.19 14.05 23.20
C ARG A 91 30.58 12.88 22.44
N ARG A 92 31.34 11.82 22.17
CA ARG A 92 30.81 10.58 21.55
C ARG A 92 29.75 9.90 22.43
N GLN A 93 29.90 9.92 23.76
CA GLN A 93 28.86 9.44 24.68
C GLN A 93 27.58 10.29 24.63
N ALA A 94 27.69 11.61 24.54
CA ALA A 94 26.52 12.47 24.33
C ALA A 94 25.83 12.19 22.98
N LEU A 95 26.59 11.97 21.90
CA LEU A 95 26.04 11.57 20.59
C LEU A 95 25.33 10.20 20.63
N ILE A 96 25.75 9.28 21.51
CA ILE A 96 25.04 8.00 21.75
C ILE A 96 23.70 8.26 22.44
N GLN A 97 23.65 9.10 23.47
CA GLN A 97 22.39 9.46 24.15
C GLN A 97 21.41 10.17 23.20
N GLU A 98 21.90 11.03 22.31
CA GLU A 98 21.11 11.60 21.22
C GLU A 98 20.60 10.53 20.23
N ALA A 99 21.42 9.51 19.90
CA ALA A 99 21.02 8.40 19.06
C ALA A 99 19.91 7.54 19.69
N GLU A 100 20.01 7.27 21.01
CA GLU A 100 18.99 6.58 21.80
C GLU A 100 17.67 7.36 21.80
N ALA A 101 17.71 8.66 22.06
CA ALA A 101 16.52 9.52 22.03
C ALA A 101 15.86 9.57 20.63
N LEU A 102 16.66 9.60 19.54
CA LEU A 102 16.14 9.54 18.17
C LEU A 102 15.59 8.16 17.78
N GLY A 103 16.15 7.06 18.31
CA GLY A 103 15.68 5.69 18.05
C GLY A 103 14.43 5.30 18.86
N ALA A 104 14.24 5.93 20.03
CA ALA A 104 13.02 5.84 20.83
C ALA A 104 11.84 6.65 20.28
N ALA A 105 12.10 7.64 19.40
CA ALA A 105 11.06 8.49 18.84
C ALA A 105 10.05 7.70 17.98
N PRO A 106 8.74 7.99 18.06
CA PRO A 106 7.72 7.29 17.25
C PRO A 106 7.85 7.50 15.74
N GLN A 107 8.44 8.62 15.30
CA GLN A 107 8.72 8.89 13.89
C GLN A 107 10.23 9.10 13.67
N LEU A 108 10.83 8.22 12.89
CA LEU A 108 12.26 8.26 12.56
C LEU A 108 12.59 9.45 11.63
N ARG A 109 13.21 10.49 12.21
CA ARG A 109 13.66 11.71 11.49
C ARG A 109 14.99 11.48 10.79
N ILE A 110 14.94 11.09 9.51
CA ILE A 110 16.12 10.75 8.69
C ILE A 110 17.16 11.87 8.66
N ASP A 111 16.73 13.14 8.56
CA ASP A 111 17.66 14.29 8.51
C ASP A 111 18.40 14.50 9.83
N ALA A 112 17.73 14.23 10.97
CA ALA A 112 18.36 14.31 12.29
C ALA A 112 19.40 13.19 12.47
N VAL A 113 19.08 11.97 12.01
CA VAL A 113 20.03 10.84 11.98
C VAL A 113 21.25 11.16 11.10
N ARG A 114 21.03 11.75 9.91
CA ARG A 114 22.13 12.15 9.02
C ARG A 114 23.02 13.23 9.65
N ALA A 115 22.44 14.25 10.28
CA ALA A 115 23.20 15.29 10.99
C ALA A 115 23.99 14.69 12.17
N LEU A 116 23.42 13.74 12.90
CA LEU A 116 24.09 13.06 14.01
C LEU A 116 25.26 12.19 13.51
N GLN A 117 25.10 11.47 12.40
CA GLN A 117 26.17 10.70 11.75
C GLN A 117 27.33 11.61 11.26
N GLN A 118 27.03 12.81 10.77
CA GLN A 118 28.04 13.80 10.39
C GLN A 118 28.82 14.32 11.61
N ARG A 119 28.13 14.63 12.73
CA ARG A 119 28.79 15.01 14.00
C ARG A 119 29.71 13.89 14.50
N TRP A 120 29.22 12.64 14.48
CA TRP A 120 30.03 11.48 14.84
C TRP A 120 31.29 11.34 13.97
N GLN A 121 31.14 11.47 12.66
CA GLN A 121 32.26 11.36 11.72
C GLN A 121 33.31 12.46 11.95
N ALA A 122 32.89 13.70 12.21
CA ALA A 122 33.81 14.79 12.53
C ALA A 122 34.61 14.49 13.82
N GLU A 123 33.94 14.05 14.88
CA GLU A 123 34.57 13.70 16.16
C GLU A 123 35.52 12.50 16.04
N ALA A 124 35.15 11.50 15.22
CA ALA A 124 35.98 10.34 14.87
C ALA A 124 37.23 10.73 14.06
N GLN A 125 37.13 11.72 13.17
CA GLN A 125 38.24 12.16 12.35
C GLN A 125 39.21 13.10 13.08
N ALA A 126 38.72 13.92 14.02
CA ALA A 126 39.53 14.88 14.76
C ALA A 126 40.47 14.21 15.77
N VAL A 127 39.95 13.38 16.67
CA VAL A 127 40.72 12.82 17.79
C VAL A 127 40.94 11.31 17.63
N PRO A 128 42.20 10.83 17.52
CA PRO A 128 42.48 9.40 17.46
C PRO A 128 42.24 8.72 18.82
N LEU A 129 41.51 7.61 18.83
CA LEU A 129 41.28 6.76 19.99
C LEU A 129 41.80 5.33 19.75
N ASP A 130 41.86 4.51 20.81
CA ASP A 130 42.10 3.08 20.66
C ASP A 130 40.98 2.41 19.85
N ARG A 131 41.38 1.54 18.92
CA ARG A 131 40.46 0.88 17.97
C ARG A 131 39.39 0.03 18.64
N LYS A 132 39.68 -0.63 19.76
CA LYS A 132 38.66 -1.45 20.48
C LYS A 132 37.68 -0.56 21.21
N HIS A 133 38.15 0.54 21.79
CA HIS A 133 37.29 1.51 22.45
C HIS A 133 36.38 2.23 21.44
N GLU A 134 36.93 2.65 20.30
CA GLU A 134 36.18 3.27 19.20
C GLU A 134 35.11 2.33 18.63
N GLN A 135 35.46 1.05 18.39
CA GLN A 135 34.49 0.05 17.93
C GLN A 135 33.31 -0.09 18.92
N LYS A 136 33.58 -0.20 20.22
CA LYS A 136 32.53 -0.30 21.26
C LYS A 136 31.61 0.93 21.28
N LEU A 137 32.18 2.13 21.15
CA LEU A 137 31.42 3.37 21.07
C LEU A 137 30.57 3.43 19.78
N TRP A 138 31.12 3.00 18.65
CA TRP A 138 30.43 2.97 17.36
C TRP A 138 29.26 1.97 17.34
N ASP A 139 29.45 0.77 17.89
CA ASP A 139 28.38 -0.23 17.97
C ASP A 139 27.23 0.25 18.89
N ALA A 140 27.57 0.92 20.00
CA ALA A 140 26.59 1.56 20.88
C ALA A 140 25.83 2.71 20.19
N PHE A 141 26.52 3.52 19.37
CA PHE A 141 25.92 4.59 18.59
C PHE A 141 24.97 4.08 17.49
N ARG A 142 25.38 3.02 16.78
CA ARG A 142 24.58 2.43 15.69
C ARG A 142 23.32 1.74 16.17
N LYS A 143 23.42 0.95 17.24
CA LYS A 143 22.35 0.06 17.72
C LYS A 143 20.96 0.71 17.76
N PRO A 144 20.72 1.85 18.47
CA PRO A 144 19.38 2.43 18.55
C PRO A 144 18.86 2.96 17.20
N ILE A 145 19.76 3.38 16.30
CA ILE A 145 19.41 3.86 14.96
C ILE A 145 19.00 2.67 14.07
N ASP A 146 19.81 1.61 14.04
CA ASP A 146 19.55 0.40 13.26
C ASP A 146 18.27 -0.31 13.77
N GLU A 147 18.03 -0.37 15.08
CA GLU A 147 16.78 -0.87 15.67
C GLU A 147 15.54 -0.06 15.24
N ALA A 148 15.63 1.26 15.16
CA ALA A 148 14.52 2.11 14.71
C ALA A 148 14.24 1.96 13.19
N PHE A 149 15.27 1.79 12.36
CA PHE A 149 15.08 1.44 10.94
C PHE A 149 14.48 0.04 10.76
N ASN A 150 14.85 -0.93 11.59
CA ASN A 150 14.28 -2.27 11.57
C ASN A 150 12.80 -2.26 11.98
N ARG A 151 12.43 -1.50 13.03
CA ARG A 151 11.03 -1.30 13.45
C ARG A 151 10.17 -0.76 12.31
N LYS A 152 10.62 0.33 11.67
CA LYS A 152 9.93 0.95 10.52
C LYS A 152 9.82 0.02 9.31
N SER A 153 10.83 -0.81 9.06
CA SER A 153 10.81 -1.82 7.99
C SER A 153 9.78 -2.91 8.28
N ALA A 154 9.76 -3.44 9.51
CA ALA A 154 8.79 -4.44 9.94
C ALA A 154 7.34 -3.91 9.94
N GLU A 155 7.11 -2.64 10.33
CA GLU A 155 5.81 -1.98 10.20
C GLU A 155 5.34 -1.88 8.73
N ARG A 156 6.25 -1.52 7.82
CA ARG A 156 5.97 -1.48 6.38
C ARG A 156 5.67 -2.87 5.81
N GLU A 157 6.40 -3.89 6.23
CA GLU A 157 6.16 -5.29 5.82
C GLU A 157 4.81 -5.79 6.35
N LYS A 158 4.46 -5.51 7.61
CA LYS A 158 3.13 -5.81 8.17
C LYS A 158 2.01 -5.11 7.39
N ALA A 159 2.16 -3.83 7.07
CA ALA A 159 1.20 -3.08 6.27
C ALA A 159 1.05 -3.68 4.85
N GLN A 160 2.17 -4.02 4.20
CA GLN A 160 2.17 -4.66 2.88
C GLN A 160 1.54 -6.06 2.89
N ALA A 161 1.78 -6.84 3.94
CA ALA A 161 1.18 -8.15 4.14
C ALA A 161 -0.34 -8.04 4.36
N ALA A 162 -0.79 -7.10 5.21
CA ALA A 162 -2.21 -6.83 5.43
C ALA A 162 -2.93 -6.36 4.16
N MET A 163 -2.30 -5.49 3.36
CA MET A 163 -2.81 -5.12 2.03
C MET A 163 -2.93 -6.36 1.12
N SER A 164 -1.92 -7.23 1.08
CA SER A 164 -1.98 -8.46 0.27
C SER A 164 -3.05 -9.46 0.73
N ALA A 165 -3.40 -9.46 2.01
CA ALA A 165 -4.49 -10.27 2.57
C ALA A 165 -5.86 -9.70 2.18
N HIS A 166 -6.03 -8.37 2.22
CA HIS A 166 -7.23 -7.68 1.73
C HIS A 166 -7.42 -7.88 0.21
N ASP A 167 -6.37 -7.75 -0.58
CA ASP A 167 -6.39 -8.04 -2.03
C ASP A 167 -6.83 -9.48 -2.31
N ARG A 168 -6.33 -10.46 -1.55
CA ARG A 168 -6.75 -11.87 -1.64
C ARG A 168 -8.23 -12.05 -1.27
N ALA A 169 -8.69 -11.42 -0.19
CA ALA A 169 -10.09 -11.52 0.24
C ALA A 169 -11.06 -10.99 -0.82
N VAL A 170 -10.73 -9.86 -1.47
CA VAL A 170 -11.54 -9.32 -2.59
C VAL A 170 -11.45 -10.19 -3.85
N LEU A 171 -10.28 -10.78 -4.15
CA LEU A 171 -10.14 -11.74 -5.26
C LEU A 171 -10.98 -13.00 -5.04
N GLU A 172 -10.97 -13.60 -3.85
CA GLU A 172 -11.81 -14.77 -3.55
C GLU A 172 -13.31 -14.43 -3.58
N ALA A 173 -13.71 -13.26 -3.07
CA ALA A 173 -15.10 -12.81 -3.17
C ALA A 173 -15.53 -12.52 -4.62
N ALA A 174 -14.64 -12.02 -5.47
CA ALA A 174 -14.91 -11.84 -6.90
C ALA A 174 -15.11 -13.18 -7.63
N LYS A 175 -14.26 -14.18 -7.36
CA LYS A 175 -14.45 -15.56 -7.88
C LYS A 175 -15.76 -16.19 -7.39
N ALA A 176 -16.14 -15.96 -6.13
CA ALA A 176 -17.41 -16.45 -5.59
C ALA A 176 -18.62 -15.81 -6.32
N LEU A 177 -18.51 -14.54 -6.73
CA LEU A 177 -19.51 -13.87 -7.56
C LEU A 177 -19.55 -14.43 -9.00
N GLU A 178 -18.40 -14.72 -9.61
CA GLU A 178 -18.33 -15.39 -10.92
C GLU A 178 -18.97 -16.79 -10.87
N ALA A 179 -18.72 -17.57 -9.81
CA ALA A 179 -19.35 -18.87 -9.59
C ALA A 179 -20.88 -18.75 -9.37
N ALA A 180 -21.33 -17.73 -8.64
CA ALA A 180 -22.77 -17.44 -8.49
C ALA A 180 -23.43 -17.06 -9.83
N ASN A 181 -22.75 -16.27 -10.68
CA ASN A 181 -23.21 -15.92 -12.03
C ASN A 181 -23.39 -17.16 -12.91
N ALA A 182 -22.46 -18.11 -12.84
CA ALA A 182 -22.52 -19.39 -13.55
C ALA A 182 -23.70 -20.26 -13.10
N SER A 183 -24.12 -20.18 -11.83
CA SER A 183 -25.27 -20.95 -11.31
C SER A 183 -26.64 -20.44 -11.77
N GLY A 184 -26.72 -19.24 -12.36
CA GLY A 184 -27.98 -18.66 -12.87
C GLY A 184 -29.02 -18.29 -11.80
N ASP A 185 -28.70 -18.41 -10.52
CA ASP A 185 -29.61 -18.13 -9.41
C ASP A 185 -29.51 -16.66 -8.98
N ALA A 186 -30.59 -15.90 -9.20
CA ALA A 186 -30.65 -14.48 -8.90
C ALA A 186 -30.49 -14.15 -7.40
N GLN A 187 -30.83 -15.06 -6.48
CA GLN A 187 -30.59 -14.88 -5.04
C GLN A 187 -29.12 -15.11 -4.69
N ARG A 188 -28.48 -16.14 -5.24
CA ARG A 188 -27.04 -16.40 -5.02
C ARG A 188 -26.18 -15.26 -5.56
N ILE A 189 -26.51 -14.73 -6.74
CA ILE A 189 -25.80 -13.58 -7.31
C ILE A 189 -25.90 -12.36 -6.37
N ARG A 190 -27.10 -12.06 -5.85
CA ARG A 190 -27.28 -10.96 -4.87
C ARG A 190 -26.51 -11.19 -3.56
N ALA A 191 -26.50 -12.41 -3.04
CA ALA A 191 -25.75 -12.75 -1.83
C ALA A 191 -24.23 -12.61 -2.04
N ALA A 192 -23.71 -13.08 -3.17
CA ALA A 192 -22.30 -12.95 -3.51
C ALA A 192 -21.88 -11.49 -3.77
N MET A 193 -22.75 -10.65 -4.35
CA MET A 193 -22.51 -9.20 -4.45
C MET A 193 -22.37 -8.56 -3.06
N ALA A 194 -23.24 -8.89 -2.11
CA ALA A 194 -23.15 -8.38 -0.74
C ALA A 194 -21.87 -8.85 -0.02
N GLN A 195 -21.42 -10.08 -0.25
CA GLN A 195 -20.15 -10.60 0.27
C GLN A 195 -18.94 -9.86 -0.33
N LEU A 196 -18.95 -9.56 -1.63
CA LEU A 196 -17.91 -8.77 -2.29
C LEU A 196 -17.87 -7.33 -1.78
N GLU A 197 -19.02 -6.69 -1.57
CA GLU A 197 -19.10 -5.37 -0.94
C GLU A 197 -18.56 -5.38 0.50
N ALA A 198 -18.86 -6.43 1.28
CA ALA A 198 -18.32 -6.60 2.62
C ALA A 198 -16.80 -6.78 2.62
N ALA A 199 -16.25 -7.66 1.77
CA ALA A 199 -14.81 -7.85 1.62
C ALA A 199 -14.08 -6.56 1.18
N THR A 200 -14.70 -5.78 0.29
CA THR A 200 -14.19 -4.47 -0.15
C THR A 200 -14.20 -3.44 0.98
N ARG A 201 -15.23 -3.45 1.83
CA ARG A 201 -15.38 -2.51 2.96
C ARG A 201 -14.52 -2.90 4.16
N ALA A 202 -14.17 -4.17 4.30
CA ALA A 202 -13.25 -4.71 5.29
C ALA A 202 -11.80 -4.30 4.99
N GLN A 203 -11.53 -3.00 5.03
CA GLN A 203 -10.16 -2.48 5.04
C GLN A 203 -9.45 -2.98 6.31
N PRO A 204 -8.18 -3.39 6.23
CA PRO A 204 -7.38 -3.68 7.41
C PRO A 204 -7.16 -2.36 8.17
N ALA A 205 -7.93 -2.14 9.24
CA ALA A 205 -7.75 -0.98 10.10
C ALA A 205 -6.36 -1.04 10.76
N PRO A 206 -5.53 0.01 10.65
CA PRO A 206 -4.24 0.05 11.32
C PRO A 206 -4.47 0.30 12.82
N GLY A 207 -4.74 -0.76 13.59
CA GLY A 207 -4.82 -0.69 15.06
C GLY A 207 -5.84 -1.61 15.75
N SER A 208 -6.62 -2.42 15.04
CA SER A 208 -7.52 -3.40 15.67
C SER A 208 -6.81 -4.74 15.92
N GLU A 209 -6.17 -4.88 17.08
CA GLU A 209 -5.85 -6.20 17.64
C GLU A 209 -7.15 -6.93 18.03
N GLU A 210 -7.78 -7.61 17.07
CA GLU A 210 -8.91 -8.47 17.33
C GLU A 210 -8.45 -9.74 18.08
N LYS A 211 -8.49 -9.63 19.40
CA LYS A 211 -8.39 -10.72 20.36
C LYS A 211 -9.41 -11.82 20.00
N PRO A 212 -8.99 -13.07 19.75
CA PRO A 212 -9.92 -14.15 19.43
C PRO A 212 -10.92 -14.35 20.57
N ALA A 213 -12.21 -14.38 20.22
CA ALA A 213 -13.28 -14.63 21.17
C ALA A 213 -13.16 -16.04 21.76
N ALA A 214 -13.43 -16.17 23.05
CA ALA A 214 -13.41 -17.46 23.73
C ALA A 214 -14.53 -18.36 23.21
N ALA A 215 -14.20 -19.62 22.93
CA ALA A 215 -15.21 -20.66 22.73
C ALA A 215 -15.96 -20.92 24.05
N PRO A 216 -17.29 -21.15 24.03
CA PRO A 216 -18.01 -21.55 25.22
C PRO A 216 -17.53 -22.90 25.74
N ALA A 217 -17.40 -23.04 27.05
CA ALA A 217 -17.24 -24.34 27.68
C ALA A 217 -18.57 -25.09 27.59
N ASP A 218 -18.57 -26.26 26.94
CA ASP A 218 -19.66 -27.21 27.05
C ASP A 218 -19.46 -28.11 28.29
N SER A 219 -20.57 -28.63 28.81
CA SER A 219 -20.65 -29.15 30.18
C SER A 219 -20.20 -30.61 30.31
N ALA A 220 -19.69 -30.95 31.50
CA ALA A 220 -19.36 -32.33 31.87
C ALA A 220 -20.62 -33.22 31.98
N PRO A 221 -20.49 -34.55 31.87
CA PRO A 221 -21.58 -35.42 31.41
C PRO A 221 -22.48 -35.96 32.53
N GLU A 222 -23.67 -36.41 32.14
CA GLU A 222 -24.57 -37.24 32.95
C GLU A 222 -24.65 -38.64 32.32
N ALA A 223 -24.69 -39.69 33.15
CA ALA A 223 -24.36 -41.06 32.74
C ALA A 223 -25.59 -41.98 32.66
N ILE A 224 -25.65 -42.86 31.65
CA ILE A 224 -26.44 -44.09 31.66
C ILE A 224 -25.65 -45.23 30.96
N GLU A 225 -25.44 -46.31 31.72
CA GLU A 225 -25.44 -47.77 31.41
C GLU A 225 -25.91 -48.23 30.00
N ILE A 226 -25.59 -49.40 29.41
CA ILE A 226 -24.85 -50.66 29.66
C ILE A 226 -24.62 -51.27 28.22
N GLU A 227 -23.56 -51.99 27.84
CA GLU A 227 -23.39 -53.45 28.00
C GLU A 227 -22.03 -53.97 27.44
N ALA A 228 -21.65 -55.18 27.89
CA ALA A 228 -20.45 -56.01 27.68
C ALA A 228 -19.84 -56.04 26.24
N THR A 229 -18.53 -56.35 26.06
CA THR A 229 -18.02 -57.75 26.12
C THR A 229 -16.47 -57.84 26.10
N GLU A 230 -15.94 -58.77 26.92
CA GLU A 230 -14.62 -59.45 26.93
C GLU A 230 -13.27 -58.68 27.05
N ALA A 231 -12.61 -58.94 28.19
CA ALA A 231 -11.16 -59.00 28.40
C ALA A 231 -10.68 -60.48 28.24
N PRO A 232 -9.43 -60.93 28.56
CA PRO A 232 -8.16 -60.25 28.97
C PRO A 232 -7.02 -60.57 27.95
N THR A 233 -5.68 -60.55 28.17
CA THR A 233 -4.73 -60.36 29.29
C THR A 233 -3.62 -59.35 28.87
N ASP A 234 -2.50 -59.07 29.56
CA ASP A 234 -1.88 -59.58 30.79
C ASP A 234 -1.01 -58.49 31.46
N ALA A 235 -0.63 -58.70 32.72
CA ALA A 235 0.42 -57.95 33.43
C ALA A 235 1.64 -58.90 33.65
N PRO A 236 2.73 -58.56 34.38
CA PRO A 236 3.19 -57.28 34.95
C PRO A 236 4.55 -56.89 34.27
N ASP A 237 5.57 -56.21 34.83
CA ASP A 237 5.86 -55.67 36.16
C ASP A 237 6.92 -54.54 36.09
N ALA A 238 7.28 -53.95 37.24
CA ALA A 238 8.53 -53.20 37.46
C ALA A 238 9.60 -54.12 38.12
N PRO A 239 10.91 -53.79 38.09
CA PRO A 239 11.45 -52.85 39.08
C PRO A 239 12.72 -52.03 38.71
N ALA A 240 13.04 -51.15 39.66
CA ALA A 240 14.23 -50.32 39.96
C ALA A 240 15.64 -50.55 39.34
N GLU A 241 16.31 -49.39 39.15
CA GLU A 241 17.74 -49.04 39.39
C GLU A 241 18.91 -49.85 38.81
N GLY A 242 19.89 -49.15 38.19
CA GLY A 242 21.27 -49.64 38.11
C GLY A 242 22.21 -49.07 37.02
N ALA A 243 23.08 -48.13 37.40
CA ALA A 243 24.43 -47.84 36.85
C ALA A 243 24.65 -47.35 35.38
N ALA A 244 25.76 -46.63 35.19
CA ALA A 244 26.26 -46.07 33.92
C ALA A 244 27.15 -47.07 33.13
N PRO A 245 27.51 -46.83 31.84
CA PRO A 245 28.60 -45.90 31.50
C PRO A 245 28.47 -45.15 30.15
N ALA A 246 29.50 -44.36 29.80
CA ALA A 246 29.57 -43.52 28.60
C ALA A 246 29.98 -44.27 27.30
N PRO A 247 29.83 -43.62 26.13
CA PRO A 247 30.90 -43.66 25.13
C PRO A 247 31.27 -42.29 24.54
N ALA A 248 32.52 -42.18 24.07
CA ALA A 248 33.07 -41.02 23.38
C ALA A 248 33.24 -41.28 21.85
N PRO A 249 34.08 -40.55 21.09
CA PRO A 249 33.62 -39.62 20.06
C PRO A 249 33.85 -40.12 18.61
N LYS A 250 33.39 -39.33 17.60
CA LYS A 250 33.81 -39.51 16.20
C LYS A 250 34.41 -38.21 15.60
N PRO A 251 35.51 -38.30 14.83
CA PRO A 251 36.28 -37.14 14.35
C PRO A 251 35.89 -36.65 12.94
N ALA A 252 36.47 -35.52 12.53
CA ALA A 252 36.21 -34.82 11.26
C ALA A 252 37.28 -35.06 10.17
N LYS A 253 36.98 -34.60 8.92
CA LYS A 253 37.85 -34.10 7.81
C LYS A 253 37.29 -34.54 6.42
N PRO A 254 37.74 -33.97 5.26
CA PRO A 254 38.68 -32.86 5.05
C PRO A 254 38.16 -31.70 4.14
N LEU A 255 39.01 -30.67 3.95
CA LEU A 255 38.87 -29.66 2.89
C LEU A 255 39.28 -30.20 1.51
N VAL A 256 38.78 -29.56 0.45
CA VAL A 256 39.52 -29.40 -0.83
C VAL A 256 39.59 -27.91 -1.14
N ALA A 257 40.77 -27.43 -1.53
CA ALA A 257 41.01 -26.05 -1.92
C ALA A 257 41.02 -25.89 -3.45
N MET A 258 40.58 -24.74 -3.95
CA MET A 258 41.11 -24.19 -5.20
C MET A 258 41.30 -22.68 -5.08
N ARG A 259 42.23 -22.14 -5.86
CA ARG A 259 43.04 -20.94 -5.58
C ARG A 259 42.93 -19.95 -6.75
N GLY A 260 43.14 -18.66 -6.47
CA GLY A 260 43.06 -17.57 -7.45
C GLY A 260 42.44 -16.32 -6.81
N ASP A 261 43.05 -15.70 -5.80
CA ASP A 261 44.34 -14.99 -5.79
C ASP A 261 44.22 -13.54 -6.33
N ASP A 262 45.24 -12.74 -6.05
CA ASP A 262 45.20 -11.32 -5.66
C ASP A 262 44.52 -10.25 -6.54
N ARG A 263 44.26 -9.10 -5.89
CA ARG A 263 43.75 -7.84 -6.43
C ARG A 263 44.83 -6.77 -6.38
N PRO A 264 45.11 -6.09 -7.51
CA PRO A 264 45.39 -4.64 -7.44
C PRO A 264 44.62 -3.85 -8.50
N GLY A 265 44.62 -2.52 -8.41
CA GLY A 265 43.86 -1.66 -9.33
C GLY A 265 44.65 -0.46 -9.86
N ALA A 266 43.93 0.40 -10.61
CA ALA A 266 44.17 1.84 -10.89
C ALA A 266 44.24 2.28 -12.39
N ARG A 267 43.18 3.00 -12.79
CA ARG A 267 43.15 4.27 -13.57
C ARG A 267 43.82 4.41 -14.97
N LYS A 268 42.97 4.65 -15.99
CA LYS A 268 43.00 5.78 -16.97
C LYS A 268 41.64 5.79 -17.71
N ALA A 269 40.81 6.84 -17.66
CA ALA A 269 40.86 8.13 -18.39
C ALA A 269 40.16 8.10 -19.77
N GLU A 270 38.89 8.56 -19.79
CA GLU A 270 38.14 9.30 -20.86
C GLU A 270 38.04 8.80 -22.33
N PRO A 271 37.09 9.32 -23.15
CA PRO A 271 35.84 10.05 -22.85
C PRO A 271 34.58 9.46 -23.56
N ALA A 272 33.41 10.03 -23.28
CA ALA A 272 32.14 9.74 -23.98
C ALA A 272 31.94 10.61 -25.24
N PRO A 273 31.21 10.14 -26.27
CA PRO A 273 31.06 10.87 -27.54
C PRO A 273 30.05 12.03 -27.46
N ALA A 274 30.37 13.13 -28.16
CA ALA A 274 29.53 14.32 -28.25
C ALA A 274 28.42 14.20 -29.31
N GLY A 275 27.22 14.69 -28.99
CA GLY A 275 26.12 14.84 -29.94
C GLY A 275 26.33 16.02 -30.90
N ARG A 276 26.05 15.82 -32.19
CA ARG A 276 26.30 16.79 -33.28
C ARG A 276 25.03 17.62 -33.56
N PRO A 277 25.10 18.96 -33.71
CA PRO A 277 23.93 19.79 -33.97
C PRO A 277 23.68 20.04 -35.48
N GLY A 278 22.41 19.99 -35.86
CA GLY A 278 21.85 20.67 -37.04
C GLY A 278 21.81 19.89 -38.35
N GLU A 279 20.60 19.69 -38.90
CA GLU A 279 20.28 20.20 -40.24
C GLU A 279 18.76 20.29 -40.54
N ARG A 280 18.35 21.49 -40.96
CA ARG A 280 17.40 21.85 -42.03
C ARG A 280 16.19 20.93 -42.30
N ARG A 281 14.98 21.49 -42.10
CA ARG A 281 13.75 21.10 -42.81
C ARG A 281 13.15 22.35 -43.48
N PRO A 282 13.04 22.42 -44.82
CA PRO A 282 12.55 23.62 -45.51
C PRO A 282 11.04 23.61 -45.77
N ALA A 283 10.50 24.83 -45.85
CA ALA A 283 9.38 25.32 -46.66
C ALA A 283 8.09 24.48 -46.77
N GLY A 284 6.97 25.08 -46.32
CA GLY A 284 5.63 24.60 -46.61
C GLY A 284 4.53 25.56 -46.21
N ARG A 285 4.13 26.42 -47.17
CA ARG A 285 2.75 26.87 -47.41
C ARG A 285 2.25 28.24 -46.86
N ASP A 286 1.80 29.04 -47.83
CA ASP A 286 0.80 30.11 -47.84
C ASP A 286 0.97 31.37 -46.96
N GLY A 287 1.63 32.38 -47.55
CA GLY A 287 1.29 33.79 -47.34
C GLY A 287 0.86 34.43 -48.67
N ARG A 288 -0.33 35.03 -48.74
CA ARG A 288 -0.76 35.86 -49.88
C ARG A 288 -1.62 37.05 -49.41
N ALA A 289 -1.13 38.25 -49.75
CA ALA A 289 -1.82 39.55 -49.75
C ALA A 289 -2.44 40.02 -48.41
N GLY A 290 -2.29 41.28 -48.00
CA GLY A 290 -1.56 42.37 -48.64
C GLY A 290 -2.00 43.72 -48.12
N ASP A 291 -1.39 44.75 -48.71
CA ASP A 291 -1.69 46.17 -48.59
C ASP A 291 -1.26 46.93 -47.31
N ARG A 292 -1.04 48.22 -47.52
CA ARG A 292 -0.42 49.19 -46.61
C ARG A 292 -1.50 50.11 -46.06
N ARG A 293 -1.31 50.62 -44.84
CA ARG A 293 -1.25 52.08 -44.65
C ARG A 293 -0.71 52.50 -43.29
N GLU A 294 0.03 53.59 -43.33
CA GLU A 294 0.48 54.39 -42.19
C GLU A 294 -0.71 55.13 -41.57
N GLY A 295 -0.63 55.51 -40.29
CA GLY A 295 -1.61 56.45 -39.73
C GLY A 295 -1.57 56.66 -38.21
N ALA A 296 -1.14 57.85 -37.80
CA ALA A 296 -1.50 58.57 -36.58
C ALA A 296 -1.09 58.02 -35.19
N ALA A 297 -0.23 58.78 -34.52
CA ALA A 297 -0.08 58.78 -33.06
C ALA A 297 -1.28 59.47 -32.39
N GLY A 298 -1.65 59.05 -31.16
CA GLY A 298 -2.82 59.63 -30.48
C GLY A 298 -3.12 59.13 -29.06
N ARG A 299 -2.24 59.48 -28.09
CA ARG A 299 -2.53 59.78 -26.67
C ARG A 299 -3.93 59.43 -26.09
N ALA A 300 -3.99 58.51 -25.11
CA ALA A 300 -4.63 58.67 -23.79
C ALA A 300 -4.80 57.33 -23.04
N GLY A 301 -4.96 57.35 -21.71
CA GLY A 301 -5.74 56.31 -21.02
C GLY A 301 -5.08 55.57 -19.86
N GLU A 302 -4.73 56.27 -18.79
CA GLU A 302 -4.73 55.68 -17.44
C GLU A 302 -6.00 54.84 -17.17
N ARG A 303 -5.85 53.56 -16.81
CA ARG A 303 -6.31 52.97 -15.53
C ARG A 303 -6.34 51.43 -15.55
N GLY A 304 -5.82 50.83 -14.48
CA GLY A 304 -6.31 49.54 -13.97
C GLY A 304 -5.85 48.28 -14.71
N ALA A 305 -4.57 47.94 -14.57
CA ALA A 305 -4.13 46.56 -14.75
C ALA A 305 -4.82 45.67 -13.70
N ARG A 306 -5.93 45.03 -14.09
CA ARG A 306 -6.65 44.08 -13.23
C ARG A 306 -5.78 42.86 -13.02
N ARG A 307 -5.67 42.41 -11.77
CA ARG A 307 -5.14 41.08 -11.44
C ARG A 307 -5.92 40.04 -12.24
N PHE A 308 -5.24 39.33 -13.13
CA PHE A 308 -5.67 38.00 -13.57
C PHE A 308 -4.57 37.00 -13.17
N ASP A 309 -4.27 37.04 -11.87
CA ASP A 309 -3.44 36.06 -11.17
C ASP A 309 -4.14 34.70 -11.23
N ASP A 310 -3.35 33.64 -11.39
CA ASP A 310 -3.76 32.26 -11.64
C ASP A 310 -4.91 31.73 -10.75
N ALA A 311 -6.14 31.95 -11.21
CA ALA A 311 -7.34 31.28 -10.68
C ALA A 311 -7.43 29.78 -11.09
N ARG A 312 -6.31 29.18 -11.53
CA ARG A 312 -6.18 27.73 -11.66
C ARG A 312 -5.75 27.17 -10.30
N GLY A 313 -6.71 27.16 -9.37
CA GLY A 313 -6.55 26.67 -8.01
C GLY A 313 -5.91 25.27 -7.97
N PRO A 314 -5.33 24.88 -6.81
CA PRO A 314 -4.54 23.66 -6.72
C PRO A 314 -5.33 22.49 -7.29
N ARG A 315 -4.77 21.85 -8.33
CA ARG A 315 -5.23 20.53 -8.78
C ARG A 315 -5.35 19.69 -7.52
N ARG A 316 -6.58 19.23 -7.19
CA ARG A 316 -6.88 18.55 -5.94
C ARG A 316 -5.77 17.55 -5.64
N SER A 317 -4.90 17.94 -4.71
CA SER A 317 -3.77 17.15 -4.25
C SER A 317 -4.35 15.84 -3.77
N ASP A 318 -3.88 14.72 -4.31
CA ASP A 318 -4.42 13.38 -4.15
C ASP A 318 -5.17 13.21 -2.84
N GLU A 319 -6.50 13.42 -2.90
CA GLU A 319 -7.39 13.17 -1.77
C GLU A 319 -7.11 11.74 -1.36
N ALA A 320 -6.76 11.53 -0.09
CA ALA A 320 -6.16 10.31 0.43
C ALA A 320 -7.14 9.13 0.30
N ARG A 321 -7.26 8.60 -0.92
CA ARG A 321 -7.93 7.35 -1.24
C ARG A 321 -7.24 6.30 -0.39
N GLY A 322 -8.01 5.67 0.49
CA GLY A 322 -7.54 4.60 1.35
C GLY A 322 -6.83 3.50 0.54
N PRO A 323 -6.09 2.59 1.21
CA PRO A 323 -5.21 1.62 0.58
C PRO A 323 -5.88 1.00 -0.66
N ARG A 324 -5.38 1.37 -1.85
CA ARG A 324 -6.03 0.96 -3.10
C ARG A 324 -5.85 -0.55 -3.20
N LEU A 325 -6.96 -1.25 -3.45
CA LEU A 325 -6.95 -2.62 -3.96
C LEU A 325 -5.93 -2.71 -5.09
N GLY A 326 -5.07 -3.74 -5.06
CA GLY A 326 -4.13 -3.99 -6.12
C GLY A 326 -4.84 -4.08 -7.48
N ASP A 327 -4.21 -3.60 -8.54
CA ASP A 327 -4.85 -3.45 -9.87
C ASP A 327 -5.54 -4.73 -10.38
N ALA A 328 -5.05 -5.92 -10.00
CA ALA A 328 -5.66 -7.20 -10.30
C ALA A 328 -6.97 -7.43 -9.53
N ALA A 329 -7.00 -7.17 -8.22
CA ALA A 329 -8.18 -7.30 -7.37
C ALA A 329 -9.27 -6.29 -7.77
N PHE A 330 -8.89 -5.05 -8.09
CA PHE A 330 -9.82 -4.02 -8.55
C PHE A 330 -10.47 -4.37 -9.90
N ARG A 331 -9.70 -4.92 -10.86
CA ARG A 331 -10.24 -5.38 -12.15
C ARG A 331 -11.21 -6.55 -11.96
N ALA A 332 -10.79 -7.58 -11.23
CA ALA A 332 -11.63 -8.75 -10.93
C ALA A 332 -12.95 -8.35 -10.25
N GLN A 333 -12.89 -7.46 -9.24
CA GLN A 333 -14.08 -6.92 -8.59
C GLN A 333 -15.03 -6.23 -9.59
N ARG A 334 -14.52 -5.30 -10.40
CA ARG A 334 -15.33 -4.55 -11.36
C ARG A 334 -15.96 -5.47 -12.40
N ASP A 335 -15.16 -6.35 -12.98
CA ASP A 335 -15.57 -7.20 -14.09
C ASP A 335 -16.59 -8.27 -13.61
N ALA A 336 -16.42 -8.82 -12.41
CA ALA A 336 -17.40 -9.73 -11.78
C ALA A 336 -18.73 -9.01 -11.46
N VAL A 337 -18.69 -7.76 -10.99
CA VAL A 337 -19.90 -6.94 -10.73
C VAL A 337 -20.63 -6.61 -12.03
N GLU A 338 -19.91 -6.26 -13.10
CA GLU A 338 -20.51 -5.98 -14.40
C GLU A 338 -21.22 -7.22 -14.99
N GLN A 339 -20.56 -8.39 -14.94
CA GLN A 339 -21.14 -9.67 -15.32
C GLN A 339 -22.38 -10.02 -14.46
N ALA A 340 -22.32 -9.80 -13.14
CA ALA A 340 -23.43 -10.08 -12.24
C ALA A 340 -24.66 -9.21 -12.54
N GLN A 341 -24.45 -7.92 -12.80
CA GLN A 341 -25.55 -7.03 -13.21
C GLN A 341 -26.11 -7.41 -14.58
N ALA A 342 -25.27 -7.81 -15.54
CA ALA A 342 -25.74 -8.29 -16.85
C ALA A 342 -26.58 -9.57 -16.72
N GLN A 343 -26.13 -10.54 -15.92
CA GLN A 343 -26.85 -11.79 -15.66
C GLN A 343 -28.18 -11.55 -14.92
N LEU A 344 -28.21 -10.69 -13.90
CA LEU A 344 -29.45 -10.30 -13.23
C LEU A 344 -30.45 -9.62 -14.17
N ARG A 345 -29.99 -8.75 -15.08
CA ARG A 345 -30.86 -8.14 -16.12
C ARG A 345 -31.40 -9.19 -17.09
N LYS A 346 -30.59 -10.19 -17.47
CA LYS A 346 -30.99 -11.30 -18.35
C LYS A 346 -32.05 -12.18 -17.69
N LEU A 347 -31.82 -12.62 -16.44
CA LEU A 347 -32.75 -13.44 -15.67
C LEU A 347 -34.09 -12.71 -15.44
N ALA A 348 -34.05 -11.41 -15.11
CA ALA A 348 -35.25 -10.59 -15.00
C ALA A 348 -36.01 -10.50 -16.33
N ALA A 349 -35.33 -10.26 -17.45
CA ALA A 349 -35.96 -10.20 -18.77
C ALA A 349 -36.57 -11.55 -19.21
N GLN A 350 -36.00 -12.68 -18.79
CA GLN A 350 -36.55 -14.02 -19.02
C GLN A 350 -37.83 -14.22 -18.18
N ALA A 351 -37.77 -13.99 -16.87
CA ALA A 351 -38.92 -14.11 -15.98
C ALA A 351 -40.10 -13.19 -16.38
N HIS A 352 -39.83 -11.95 -16.80
CA HIS A 352 -40.86 -11.05 -17.31
C HIS A 352 -41.47 -11.53 -18.64
N GLY A 353 -40.70 -12.20 -19.51
CA GLY A 353 -41.20 -12.79 -20.76
C GLY A 353 -42.09 -14.00 -20.52
N GLU A 354 -41.73 -14.84 -19.56
CA GLU A 354 -42.52 -15.99 -19.11
C GLU A 354 -43.83 -15.54 -18.44
N ALA A 355 -43.77 -14.57 -17.52
CA ALA A 355 -44.94 -13.99 -16.87
C ALA A 355 -45.92 -13.36 -17.88
N LEU A 356 -45.43 -12.59 -18.85
CA LEU A 356 -46.29 -12.01 -19.89
C LEU A 356 -46.97 -13.10 -20.76
N THR A 357 -46.29 -14.23 -20.99
CA THR A 357 -46.85 -15.36 -21.74
C THR A 357 -47.91 -16.10 -20.92
N GLN A 358 -47.66 -16.31 -19.62
CA GLN A 358 -48.64 -16.88 -18.69
C GLN A 358 -49.89 -15.99 -18.56
N LEU A 359 -49.74 -14.66 -18.48
CA LEU A 359 -50.87 -13.72 -18.44
C LEU A 359 -51.78 -13.83 -19.68
N LEU A 360 -51.19 -13.99 -20.87
CA LEU A 360 -51.94 -14.16 -22.11
C LEU A 360 -52.61 -15.54 -22.18
N GLY A 361 -51.94 -16.60 -21.72
CA GLY A 361 -52.53 -17.93 -21.59
C GLY A 361 -53.71 -17.96 -20.60
N ALA A 362 -53.58 -17.29 -19.45
CA ALA A 362 -54.64 -17.11 -18.47
C ALA A 362 -55.86 -16.39 -19.06
N TRP A 363 -55.63 -15.36 -19.88
CA TRP A 363 -56.69 -14.64 -20.62
C TRP A 363 -57.37 -15.53 -21.68
N GLN A 364 -56.58 -16.25 -22.49
CA GLN A 364 -57.08 -17.17 -23.51
C GLN A 364 -57.94 -18.30 -22.91
N ALA A 365 -57.48 -18.89 -21.79
CA ALA A 365 -58.17 -19.98 -21.11
C ALA A 365 -59.27 -19.52 -20.13
N ARG A 366 -59.41 -18.20 -19.90
CA ARG A 366 -60.29 -17.60 -18.87
C ARG A 366 -60.05 -18.14 -17.46
N GLN A 367 -58.79 -18.39 -17.11
CA GLN A 367 -58.39 -18.94 -15.81
C GLN A 367 -57.76 -17.86 -14.93
N PRO A 368 -58.52 -17.22 -14.01
CA PRO A 368 -57.98 -16.16 -13.15
C PRO A 368 -56.86 -16.65 -12.21
N ASP A 369 -56.86 -17.94 -11.87
CA ASP A 369 -55.86 -18.56 -10.98
C ASP A 369 -54.47 -18.66 -11.61
N GLN A 370 -54.36 -18.60 -12.95
CA GLN A 370 -53.10 -18.64 -13.68
C GLN A 370 -52.44 -17.26 -13.86
N VAL A 371 -52.98 -16.19 -13.26
CA VAL A 371 -52.37 -14.84 -13.36
C VAL A 371 -51.08 -14.77 -12.53
N PRO A 372 -49.93 -14.38 -13.12
CA PRO A 372 -48.64 -14.38 -12.43
C PRO A 372 -48.55 -13.50 -11.17
N GLY A 373 -47.48 -13.70 -10.41
CA GLY A 373 -47.16 -12.91 -9.23
C GLY A 373 -46.78 -11.46 -9.57
N VAL A 374 -47.00 -10.55 -8.61
CA VAL A 374 -46.69 -9.11 -8.78
C VAL A 374 -45.19 -8.90 -9.06
N GLN A 375 -44.33 -9.68 -8.40
CA GLN A 375 -42.88 -9.66 -8.57
C GLN A 375 -42.44 -10.09 -9.99
N GLU A 376 -43.19 -11.00 -10.62
CA GLU A 376 -42.90 -11.57 -11.94
C GLU A 376 -43.39 -10.66 -13.07
N LEU A 377 -44.52 -9.97 -12.85
CA LEU A 377 -45.02 -8.93 -13.74
C LEU A 377 -44.18 -7.64 -13.71
N GLY A 378 -43.41 -7.43 -12.64
CA GLY A 378 -42.42 -6.34 -12.53
C GLY A 378 -42.88 -5.13 -11.72
N ARG A 379 -41.94 -4.20 -11.49
CA ARG A 379 -42.09 -3.10 -10.51
C ARG A 379 -43.24 -2.12 -10.81
N GLY A 380 -43.70 -2.04 -12.05
CA GLY A 380 -44.81 -1.17 -12.45
C GLY A 380 -46.19 -1.69 -12.04
N VAL A 381 -46.32 -2.99 -11.69
CA VAL A 381 -47.61 -3.58 -11.30
C VAL A 381 -47.79 -3.51 -9.79
N THR A 382 -48.92 -2.96 -9.34
CA THR A 382 -49.31 -2.98 -7.93
C THR A 382 -50.19 -4.20 -7.62
N PRO A 383 -50.28 -4.66 -6.35
CA PRO A 383 -51.20 -5.75 -5.99
C PRO A 383 -52.66 -5.46 -6.35
N ALA A 384 -53.10 -4.20 -6.19
CA ALA A 384 -54.44 -3.76 -6.60
C ALA A 384 -54.65 -3.89 -8.12
N LEU A 385 -53.63 -3.56 -8.91
CA LEU A 385 -53.68 -3.68 -10.37
C LEU A 385 -53.74 -5.15 -10.82
N ARG A 386 -52.92 -6.02 -10.22
CA ARG A 386 -52.96 -7.47 -10.48
C ARG A 386 -54.36 -8.03 -10.16
N ASN A 387 -54.95 -7.65 -9.03
CA ASN A 387 -56.30 -8.09 -8.67
C ASN A 387 -57.36 -7.63 -9.68
N ALA A 388 -57.25 -6.41 -10.22
CA ALA A 388 -58.14 -5.93 -11.28
C ALA A 388 -57.98 -6.74 -12.59
N TRP A 389 -56.76 -7.16 -12.95
CA TRP A 389 -56.52 -8.05 -14.09
C TRP A 389 -57.09 -9.45 -13.87
N THR A 390 -56.90 -10.02 -12.68
CA THR A 390 -57.50 -11.31 -12.28
C THR A 390 -59.03 -11.26 -12.36
N GLN A 391 -59.66 -10.19 -11.86
CA GLN A 391 -61.11 -10.00 -11.96
C GLN A 391 -61.58 -9.83 -13.41
N ALA A 392 -60.84 -9.10 -14.25
CA ALA A 392 -61.17 -8.93 -15.67
C ALA A 392 -61.07 -10.24 -16.47
N ILE A 393 -60.09 -11.11 -16.15
CA ILE A 393 -59.95 -12.42 -16.78
C ILE A 393 -61.06 -13.38 -16.34
N GLY A 394 -61.39 -13.41 -15.04
CA GLY A 394 -62.47 -14.23 -14.49
C GLY A 394 -63.89 -13.76 -14.84
N GLY A 395 -64.03 -12.52 -15.32
CA GLY A 395 -65.27 -12.03 -15.93
C GLY A 395 -65.54 -12.70 -17.28
N GLY A 396 -66.82 -12.95 -17.58
CA GLY A 396 -67.25 -13.40 -18.91
C GLY A 396 -66.90 -12.37 -19.99
N ALA A 397 -66.67 -12.84 -21.22
CA ALA A 397 -66.20 -11.99 -22.32
C ALA A 397 -67.16 -10.84 -22.62
N GLY A 398 -66.72 -9.61 -22.32
CA GLY A 398 -67.47 -8.38 -22.58
C GLY A 398 -67.31 -7.86 -24.00
N ALA A 399 -67.62 -6.58 -24.21
CA ALA A 399 -67.37 -5.91 -25.49
C ALA A 399 -65.86 -5.69 -25.76
N PRO A 400 -65.41 -5.66 -27.03
CA PRO A 400 -64.00 -5.44 -27.38
C PRO A 400 -63.54 -4.02 -27.07
N ALA A 401 -62.54 -3.88 -26.18
CA ALA A 401 -62.02 -2.59 -25.72
C ALA A 401 -60.97 -1.96 -26.67
N ALA A 402 -61.35 -1.70 -27.92
CA ALA A 402 -60.43 -1.21 -28.96
C ALA A 402 -59.77 0.14 -28.63
N GLU A 403 -60.48 1.06 -27.95
CA GLU A 403 -59.92 2.34 -27.51
C GLU A 403 -58.86 2.17 -26.42
N ALA A 404 -59.10 1.28 -25.43
CA ALA A 404 -58.14 0.99 -24.38
C ALA A 404 -56.83 0.42 -24.95
N LEU A 405 -56.90 -0.46 -25.96
CA LEU A 405 -55.72 -0.97 -26.65
C LEU A 405 -54.91 0.15 -27.34
N LEU A 406 -55.59 1.12 -27.97
CA LEU A 406 -54.93 2.29 -28.57
C LEU A 406 -54.27 3.19 -27.50
N ARG A 407 -54.89 3.35 -26.33
CA ARG A 407 -54.26 4.05 -25.18
C ARG A 407 -52.99 3.34 -24.72
N LEU A 408 -52.99 2.01 -24.65
CA LEU A 408 -51.81 1.21 -24.31
C LEU A 408 -50.69 1.36 -25.35
N GLU A 409 -51.00 1.28 -26.65
CA GLU A 409 -50.03 1.48 -27.73
C GLU A 409 -49.46 2.92 -27.76
N MET A 410 -50.24 3.90 -27.31
CA MET A 410 -49.78 5.28 -27.09
C MET A 410 -48.85 5.40 -25.88
N ALA A 411 -49.19 4.81 -24.73
CA ALA A 411 -48.37 4.83 -23.52
C ALA A 411 -47.04 4.05 -23.67
N ALA A 412 -47.08 2.95 -24.42
CA ALA A 412 -45.92 2.12 -24.75
C ALA A 412 -45.03 2.72 -25.86
N GLU A 413 -45.50 3.75 -26.56
CA GLU A 413 -44.86 4.34 -27.76
C GLU A 413 -44.62 3.32 -28.90
N VAL A 414 -45.43 2.26 -28.94
CA VAL A 414 -45.33 1.16 -29.91
C VAL A 414 -45.97 1.56 -31.25
N PRO A 415 -45.43 1.13 -32.41
CA PRO A 415 -46.06 1.33 -33.71
C PRO A 415 -47.41 0.62 -33.80
N THR A 416 -48.47 1.39 -34.04
CA THR A 416 -49.82 0.85 -34.34
C THR A 416 -49.90 0.32 -35.77
N PRO A 417 -50.60 -0.81 -36.01
CA PRO A 417 -50.90 -1.30 -37.37
C PRO A 417 -51.56 -0.23 -38.25
N ALA A 418 -51.33 -0.30 -39.56
CA ALA A 418 -51.78 0.70 -40.53
C ALA A 418 -53.29 0.97 -40.47
N GLU A 419 -54.08 -0.10 -40.31
CA GLU A 419 -55.55 -0.10 -40.17
C GLU A 419 -56.05 0.76 -38.99
N HIS A 420 -55.23 0.94 -37.95
CA HIS A 420 -55.60 1.65 -36.73
C HIS A 420 -54.94 3.03 -36.59
N LEU A 421 -54.11 3.45 -37.55
CA LEU A 421 -53.43 4.76 -37.49
C LEU A 421 -54.40 5.95 -37.48
N GLN A 422 -55.53 5.84 -38.19
CA GLN A 422 -56.55 6.90 -38.20
C GLN A 422 -57.25 6.99 -36.83
N ALA A 423 -57.62 5.84 -36.23
CA ALA A 423 -58.21 5.77 -34.90
C ALA A 423 -57.27 6.32 -33.82
N ARG A 424 -55.97 5.99 -33.85
CA ARG A 424 -54.96 6.57 -32.95
C ARG A 424 -54.88 8.10 -33.04
N ARG A 425 -54.88 8.65 -34.25
CA ARG A 425 -54.85 10.11 -34.48
C ARG A 425 -56.12 10.80 -33.97
N ALA A 426 -57.29 10.20 -34.20
CA ALA A 426 -58.56 10.71 -33.67
C ALA A 426 -58.57 10.73 -32.13
N LEU A 427 -58.11 9.65 -31.50
CA LEU A 427 -57.98 9.55 -30.04
C LEU A 427 -56.98 10.57 -29.48
N GLN A 428 -55.84 10.79 -30.14
CA GLN A 428 -54.88 11.84 -29.76
C GLN A 428 -55.52 13.24 -29.75
N LEU A 429 -56.34 13.56 -30.77
CA LEU A 429 -57.06 14.84 -30.81
C LEU A 429 -58.12 14.95 -29.71
N GLN A 430 -58.84 13.87 -29.39
CA GLN A 430 -59.81 13.84 -28.28
C GLN A 430 -59.16 14.02 -26.91
N LEU A 431 -57.97 13.46 -26.68
CA LEU A 431 -57.22 13.64 -25.44
C LEU A 431 -56.65 15.07 -25.32
N LEU A 432 -56.35 15.73 -26.43
CA LEU A 432 -55.93 17.14 -26.45
C LEU A 432 -57.08 18.12 -26.15
N THR A 433 -58.35 17.77 -26.46
CA THR A 433 -59.51 18.62 -26.13
C THR A 433 -60.00 18.44 -24.69
N ARG A 434 -59.73 17.29 -24.06
CA ARG A 434 -60.14 16.99 -22.67
C ARG A 434 -59.04 17.29 -21.66
N ARG A 435 -58.92 18.57 -21.27
CA ARG A 435 -57.83 19.12 -20.45
C ARG A 435 -57.60 18.47 -19.06
N ASN A 436 -58.55 17.68 -18.56
CA ASN A 436 -58.49 17.05 -17.22
C ASN A 436 -58.52 15.51 -17.25
N ASP A 437 -58.56 14.86 -18.42
CA ASP A 437 -58.59 13.39 -18.49
C ASP A 437 -57.20 12.81 -18.13
N PRO A 438 -57.13 11.69 -17.38
CA PRO A 438 -55.86 11.08 -17.00
C PRO A 438 -55.12 10.54 -18.22
N SER A 439 -53.79 10.73 -18.23
CA SER A 439 -52.99 10.39 -19.41
C SER A 439 -52.94 8.88 -19.63
N PRO A 440 -52.76 8.40 -20.89
CA PRO A 440 -52.62 6.97 -21.17
C PRO A 440 -51.49 6.29 -20.35
N ALA A 441 -50.43 7.03 -20.01
CA ALA A 441 -49.34 6.56 -19.16
C ALA A 441 -49.70 6.45 -17.66
N GLN A 442 -50.81 7.05 -17.22
CA GLN A 442 -51.35 6.90 -15.85
C GLN A 442 -52.43 5.81 -15.80
N THR A 443 -53.24 5.68 -16.85
CA THR A 443 -54.35 4.71 -16.90
C THR A 443 -53.96 3.33 -17.44
N TRP A 444 -52.75 3.13 -17.96
CA TRP A 444 -52.36 1.89 -18.65
C TRP A 444 -52.72 0.60 -17.90
N GLY A 445 -52.65 0.60 -16.57
CA GLY A 445 -53.08 -0.54 -15.77
C GLY A 445 -54.58 -0.85 -15.91
N GLN A 446 -55.42 0.17 -15.83
CA GLN A 446 -56.88 0.08 -15.99
C GLN A 446 -57.24 -0.22 -17.45
N ASP A 447 -56.54 0.39 -18.41
CA ASP A 447 -56.69 0.11 -19.84
C ASP A 447 -56.34 -1.36 -20.16
N THR A 448 -55.32 -1.92 -19.51
CA THR A 448 -54.97 -3.36 -19.60
C THR A 448 -56.10 -4.24 -19.05
N ALA A 449 -56.69 -3.87 -17.91
CA ALA A 449 -57.84 -4.59 -17.35
C ALA A 449 -59.04 -4.58 -18.31
N ALA A 450 -59.32 -3.43 -18.95
CA ALA A 450 -60.39 -3.30 -19.93
C ALA A 450 -60.19 -4.18 -21.18
N VAL A 451 -58.95 -4.32 -21.68
CA VAL A 451 -58.64 -5.24 -22.78
C VAL A 451 -58.80 -6.71 -22.35
N LEU A 452 -58.35 -7.07 -21.14
CA LEU A 452 -58.50 -8.44 -20.61
C LEU A 452 -59.97 -8.85 -20.35
N ALA A 453 -60.87 -7.88 -20.10
CA ALA A 453 -62.31 -8.13 -20.01
C ALA A 453 -62.95 -8.45 -21.38
N GLY A 454 -62.41 -7.92 -22.48
CA GLY A 454 -62.86 -8.20 -23.84
C GLY A 454 -62.51 -9.61 -24.33
N PRO A 455 -63.08 -10.09 -25.44
CA PRO A 455 -62.84 -11.43 -25.98
C PRO A 455 -61.37 -11.61 -26.42
N HIS A 456 -60.84 -12.83 -26.29
CA HIS A 456 -59.51 -13.14 -26.77
C HIS A 456 -59.50 -13.24 -28.31
N ASP A 457 -58.55 -12.55 -28.93
CA ASP A 457 -58.24 -12.61 -30.36
C ASP A 457 -56.72 -12.56 -30.53
N ASP A 458 -56.17 -13.34 -31.46
CA ASP A 458 -54.72 -13.49 -31.66
C ASP A 458 -54.04 -12.19 -32.11
N ALA A 459 -54.71 -11.38 -32.93
CA ALA A 459 -54.16 -10.10 -33.37
C ALA A 459 -54.13 -9.08 -32.20
N THR A 460 -55.20 -9.05 -31.41
CA THR A 460 -55.34 -8.26 -30.18
C THR A 460 -54.30 -8.67 -29.13
N ALA A 461 -54.10 -9.98 -28.92
CA ALA A 461 -53.13 -10.52 -27.98
C ALA A 461 -51.69 -10.12 -28.33
N ARG A 462 -51.29 -10.22 -29.61
CA ARG A 462 -49.95 -9.80 -30.06
C ARG A 462 -49.69 -8.30 -29.88
N ARG A 463 -50.72 -7.46 -30.11
CA ARG A 463 -50.64 -6.01 -29.86
C ARG A 463 -50.51 -5.70 -28.38
N LEU A 464 -51.36 -6.31 -27.55
CA LEU A 464 -51.31 -6.19 -26.08
C LEU A 464 -49.94 -6.64 -25.53
N GLN A 465 -49.42 -7.79 -26.00
CA GLN A 465 -48.09 -8.28 -25.64
C GLN A 465 -46.98 -7.27 -25.96
N THR A 466 -47.05 -6.65 -27.15
CA THR A 466 -46.04 -5.67 -27.58
C THR A 466 -46.11 -4.39 -26.75
N ALA A 467 -47.32 -3.89 -26.45
CA ALA A 467 -47.52 -2.74 -25.59
C ALA A 467 -47.08 -3.01 -24.14
N LEU A 468 -47.49 -4.12 -23.54
CA LEU A 468 -47.10 -4.50 -22.18
C LEU A 468 -45.60 -4.74 -22.04
N LYS A 469 -44.94 -5.35 -23.03
CA LYS A 469 -43.47 -5.51 -23.04
C LYS A 469 -42.73 -4.16 -23.02
N GLY A 470 -43.32 -3.11 -23.61
CA GLY A 470 -42.81 -1.75 -23.51
C GLY A 470 -43.08 -1.12 -22.14
N LEU A 471 -44.30 -1.26 -21.62
CA LEU A 471 -44.75 -0.64 -20.36
C LEU A 471 -44.11 -1.26 -19.12
N LEU A 472 -43.97 -2.59 -19.05
CA LEU A 472 -43.37 -3.31 -17.92
C LEU A 472 -41.84 -3.20 -17.85
N ARG A 473 -41.22 -2.64 -18.91
CA ARG A 473 -39.78 -2.35 -18.99
C ARG A 473 -39.43 -0.92 -18.59
N LYS A 474 -40.41 -0.01 -18.57
CA LYS A 474 -40.28 1.37 -18.08
C LYS A 474 -40.33 1.39 -16.54
#